data_AF-A0A531L625-F1
#
_entry.id   AF-A0A531L625-F1
#
_cell.length_a   1.000
_cell.length_b   1.000
_cell.length_c   1.000
_cell.angle_alpha   90.00
_cell.angle_beta   90.00
_cell.angle_gamma   90.00
#
_symmetry.space_group_name_H-M   'P 1'
#
loop_
_entity.id
_entity.type
_entity.pdbx_description
1 polymer ?
#
loop_
_entity_poly.entity_id
_entity_poly.type
_entity_poly.pdbx_seq_one_letter_code
_entity_poly.pdbx_strand_id
1 'polypeptide(L)'
;DMKKLIAYSSVAHMGFVTMGIFAMNQEGVQGAIFQMLSHGLVSGALFLCVGVIYDRMHTRDIDAYGGLVNNMPKYATVFMIFTMANVGLPGTSGFVGEFLTMLGVFRVNTWVAFFAATGVILSAAYALWLYRRVIFGALTKDSLKGLLDLSTREKVIIYPLAVLVIFFGVYPAPVFDATAASVKALVTNVTASIDTAQTAAAN
;
A
#
# COMPACT_ATOMS: atom_id res chain seq x y z
N ASP A 1 15.80 -7.09 8.31
CA ASP A 1 15.54 -5.69 8.73
C ASP A 1 14.13 -5.29 8.32
N MET A 2 13.30 -4.89 9.29
CA MET A 2 11.90 -4.53 9.04
C MET A 2 11.73 -3.28 8.18
N LYS A 3 12.55 -2.22 8.41
CA LYS A 3 12.44 -0.96 7.68
C LYS A 3 12.80 -1.13 6.21
N LYS A 4 13.81 -1.96 5.91
CA LYS A 4 14.19 -2.28 4.53
C LYS A 4 13.05 -2.96 3.79
N LEU A 5 12.40 -3.96 4.40
CA LEU A 5 11.30 -4.68 3.75
C LEU A 5 10.12 -3.74 3.44
N ILE A 6 9.74 -2.88 4.39
CA ILE A 6 8.68 -1.88 4.16
C ILE A 6 9.10 -0.86 3.10
N ALA A 7 10.36 -0.42 3.09
CA ALA A 7 10.87 0.49 2.06
C ALA A 7 10.83 -0.13 0.65
N TYR A 8 11.19 -1.41 0.50
CA TYR A 8 11.06 -2.11 -0.78
C TYR A 8 9.61 -2.31 -1.19
N SER A 9 8.70 -2.50 -0.23
CA SER A 9 7.26 -2.48 -0.51
C SER A 9 6.83 -1.16 -1.15
N SER A 10 7.31 -0.02 -0.63
CA SER A 10 7.04 1.28 -1.24
C SER A 10 7.52 1.38 -2.69
N VAL A 11 8.70 0.83 -3.00
CA VAL A 11 9.19 0.77 -4.39
C VAL A 11 8.24 -0.03 -5.28
N ALA A 12 7.75 -1.18 -4.80
CA ALA A 12 6.79 -1.99 -5.54
C ALA A 12 5.48 -1.21 -5.83
N HIS A 13 4.90 -0.55 -4.82
CA HIS A 13 3.68 0.25 -4.99
C HIS A 13 3.86 1.42 -5.96
N MET A 14 5.00 2.11 -5.93
CA MET A 14 5.31 3.18 -6.89
C MET A 14 5.52 2.64 -8.32
N GLY A 15 5.91 1.36 -8.44
CA GLY A 15 5.87 0.63 -9.71
C GLY A 15 4.47 0.58 -10.31
N PHE A 16 3.44 0.27 -9.51
CA PHE A 16 2.04 0.28 -9.96
C PHE A 16 1.55 1.68 -10.34
N VAL A 17 1.93 2.71 -9.57
CA VAL A 17 1.61 4.11 -9.90
C VAL A 17 2.19 4.48 -11.26
N THR A 18 3.48 4.21 -11.46
CA THR A 18 4.18 4.48 -12.73
C THR A 18 3.46 3.77 -13.87
N MET A 19 3.24 2.46 -13.72
CA MET A 19 2.54 1.64 -14.70
C MET A 19 1.15 2.20 -15.05
N GLY A 20 0.36 2.64 -14.06
CA GLY A 20 -0.96 3.22 -14.26
C GLY A 20 -0.94 4.56 -15.02
N ILE A 21 0.04 5.43 -14.74
CA ILE A 21 0.23 6.68 -15.50
C ILE A 21 0.53 6.39 -16.97
N PHE A 22 1.41 5.42 -17.23
CA PHE A 22 1.80 5.04 -18.60
C PHE A 22 0.72 4.24 -19.35
N ALA A 23 -0.38 3.84 -18.70
CA ALA A 23 -1.54 3.31 -19.39
C ALA A 23 -2.29 4.38 -20.21
N MET A 24 -2.07 5.68 -19.92
CA MET A 24 -2.64 6.82 -20.66
C MET A 24 -4.16 6.76 -20.87
N ASN A 25 -4.87 6.12 -19.93
CA ASN A 25 -6.33 6.06 -19.91
C ASN A 25 -6.86 6.50 -18.54
N GLN A 26 -8.16 6.77 -18.49
CA GLN A 26 -8.78 7.38 -17.32
C GLN A 26 -8.66 6.47 -16.08
N GLU A 27 -8.86 5.17 -16.23
CA GLU A 27 -8.74 4.19 -15.14
C GLU A 27 -7.30 4.12 -14.61
N GLY A 28 -6.31 4.00 -15.49
CA GLY A 28 -4.90 3.91 -15.10
C GLY A 28 -4.42 5.13 -14.32
N VAL A 29 -4.75 6.34 -14.80
CA VAL A 29 -4.35 7.60 -14.14
C VAL A 29 -5.13 7.81 -12.85
N GLN A 30 -6.44 7.54 -12.82
CA GLN A 30 -7.23 7.62 -11.58
C GLN A 30 -6.71 6.65 -10.52
N GLY A 31 -6.45 5.41 -10.92
CA GLY A 31 -5.88 4.40 -10.05
C GLY A 31 -4.52 4.82 -9.51
N ALA A 32 -3.67 5.42 -10.34
CA ALA A 32 -2.34 5.85 -9.94
C ALA A 32 -2.40 6.97 -8.87
N ILE A 33 -3.29 7.95 -9.04
CA ILE A 33 -3.51 9.01 -8.05
C ILE A 33 -4.04 8.44 -6.75
N PHE A 34 -5.04 7.57 -6.83
CA PHE A 34 -5.60 6.92 -5.66
C PHE A 34 -4.55 6.07 -4.93
N GLN A 35 -3.71 5.35 -5.68
CA GLN A 35 -2.64 4.53 -5.14
C GLN A 35 -1.57 5.36 -4.45
N MET A 36 -1.20 6.54 -4.97
CA MET A 36 -0.27 7.45 -4.28
C MET A 36 -0.81 7.90 -2.92
N LEU A 37 -2.09 8.30 -2.85
CA LEU A 37 -2.73 8.71 -1.60
C LEU A 37 -2.83 7.54 -0.60
N SER A 38 -3.33 6.41 -1.07
CA SER A 38 -3.43 5.18 -0.28
C SER A 38 -2.07 4.75 0.25
N HIS A 39 -1.05 4.72 -0.61
CA HIS A 39 0.30 4.38 -0.22
C HIS A 39 0.87 5.35 0.82
N GLY A 40 0.62 6.65 0.69
CA GLY A 40 1.05 7.64 1.69
C GLY A 40 0.49 7.34 3.08
N LEU A 41 -0.79 6.97 3.16
CA LEU A 41 -1.44 6.57 4.42
C LEU A 41 -0.88 5.25 4.96
N VAL A 42 -0.80 4.22 4.13
CA VAL A 42 -0.41 2.86 4.53
C VAL A 42 1.07 2.78 4.91
N SER A 43 1.97 3.32 4.07
CA SER A 43 3.40 3.32 4.34
C SER A 43 3.75 4.16 5.57
N GLY A 44 3.13 5.33 5.72
CA GLY A 44 3.26 6.17 6.91
C GLY A 44 2.85 5.41 8.18
N ALA A 45 1.72 4.70 8.14
CA ALA A 45 1.26 3.88 9.24
C ALA A 45 2.18 2.69 9.55
N LEU A 46 2.68 1.99 8.53
CA LEU A 46 3.63 0.87 8.71
C LEU A 46 4.96 1.35 9.31
N PHE A 47 5.51 2.47 8.85
CA PHE A 47 6.72 3.06 9.45
C PHE A 47 6.49 3.50 10.89
N LEU A 48 5.31 4.03 11.21
CA LEU A 48 4.94 4.36 12.58
C LEU A 48 4.86 3.09 13.45
N CYS A 49 4.24 2.01 12.94
CA CYS A 49 4.19 0.72 13.63
C CYS A 49 5.59 0.14 13.88
N VAL A 50 6.53 0.30 12.95
CA VAL A 50 7.94 -0.07 13.19
C VAL A 50 8.59 0.83 14.22
N GLY A 51 8.30 2.13 14.20
CA GLY A 51 8.78 3.09 15.20
C GLY A 51 8.39 2.70 16.63
N VAL A 52 7.12 2.32 16.84
CA VAL A 52 6.57 1.86 18.13
C VAL A 52 7.36 0.69 18.70
N ILE A 53 7.64 -0.33 17.89
CA ILE A 53 8.42 -1.49 18.34
C ILE A 53 9.90 -1.12 18.51
N TYR A 54 10.46 -0.33 17.60
CA TYR A 54 11.85 0.08 17.66
C TYR A 54 12.15 0.90 18.93
N ASP A 55 11.22 1.75 19.37
CA ASP A 55 11.37 2.54 20.60
C ASP A 55 11.44 1.64 21.85
N ARG A 56 10.75 0.50 21.83
CA ARG A 56 10.74 -0.46 22.95
C ARG A 56 11.91 -1.44 22.94
N MET A 57 12.37 -1.83 21.75
CA MET A 57 13.32 -2.95 21.59
C MET A 57 14.70 -2.54 21.06
N HIS A 58 14.83 -1.31 20.54
CA HIS A 58 16.05 -0.75 19.95
C HIS A 58 16.76 -1.63 18.90
N THR A 59 16.02 -2.56 18.28
CA THR A 59 16.49 -3.39 17.18
C THR A 59 15.54 -3.27 16.00
N ARG A 60 16.01 -3.62 14.80
CA ARG A 60 15.21 -3.70 13.56
C ARG A 60 15.23 -5.11 12.97
N ASP A 61 15.90 -6.02 13.66
CA ASP A 61 16.10 -7.37 13.19
C ASP A 61 14.81 -8.17 13.37
N ILE A 62 14.36 -8.80 12.28
CA ILE A 62 13.10 -9.54 12.27
C ILE A 62 13.20 -10.76 13.18
N ASP A 63 14.38 -11.38 13.22
CA ASP A 63 14.64 -12.54 14.06
C ASP A 63 14.75 -12.21 15.55
N ALA A 64 14.74 -10.93 15.93
CA ALA A 64 14.62 -10.51 17.32
C ALA A 64 13.18 -10.53 17.84
N TYR A 65 12.17 -10.57 16.96
CA TYR A 65 10.75 -10.59 17.32
C TYR A 65 10.14 -11.99 17.32
N GLY A 66 8.86 -12.09 17.70
CA GLY A 66 8.08 -13.33 17.71
C GLY A 66 7.06 -13.36 18.85
N GLY A 67 5.82 -13.74 18.54
CA GLY A 67 4.76 -13.91 19.53
C GLY A 67 4.24 -12.62 20.17
N LEU A 68 4.44 -11.46 19.54
CA LEU A 68 4.00 -10.15 20.06
C LEU A 68 2.49 -10.06 20.27
N VAL A 69 1.69 -10.89 19.61
CA VAL A 69 0.22 -10.95 19.82
C VAL A 69 -0.16 -11.15 21.29
N ASN A 70 0.66 -11.88 22.07
CA ASN A 70 0.37 -12.19 23.47
C ASN A 70 0.49 -10.97 24.38
N ASN A 71 1.40 -10.04 24.06
CA ASN A 71 1.72 -8.89 24.90
C ASN A 71 1.17 -7.58 24.34
N MET A 72 1.06 -7.50 23.02
CA MET A 72 0.62 -6.30 22.29
C MET A 72 -0.51 -6.64 21.30
N PRO A 73 -1.67 -7.15 21.76
CA PRO A 73 -2.75 -7.56 20.87
C PRO A 73 -3.36 -6.40 20.06
N LYS A 74 -3.41 -5.18 20.62
CA LYS A 74 -3.91 -4.01 19.87
C LYS A 74 -2.94 -3.64 18.77
N TYR A 75 -1.64 -3.60 19.07
CA TYR A 75 -0.59 -3.44 18.06
C TYR A 75 -0.72 -4.50 16.94
N ALA A 76 -0.84 -5.78 17.30
CA ALA A 76 -0.98 -6.87 16.34
C ALA A 76 -2.17 -6.67 15.38
N THR A 77 -3.27 -6.11 15.89
CA THR A 77 -4.48 -5.81 15.12
C THR A 77 -4.27 -4.67 14.14
N VAL A 78 -3.78 -3.50 14.60
CA VAL A 78 -3.53 -2.38 13.66
C VAL A 78 -2.43 -2.70 12.66
N PHE A 79 -1.36 -3.38 13.08
CA PHE A 79 -0.32 -3.82 12.17
C PHE A 79 -0.89 -4.79 11.11
N MET A 80 -1.87 -5.63 11.46
CA MET A 80 -2.55 -6.49 10.48
C MET A 80 -3.32 -5.67 9.48
N ILE A 81 -4.12 -4.69 9.93
CA ILE A 81 -4.91 -3.83 9.04
C ILE A 81 -4.02 -3.16 7.99
N PHE A 82 -2.92 -2.54 8.42
CA PHE A 82 -2.01 -1.89 7.47
C PHE A 82 -1.23 -2.89 6.61
N THR A 83 -0.87 -4.05 7.15
CA THR A 83 -0.26 -5.12 6.33
C THR A 83 -1.24 -5.56 5.23
N MET A 84 -2.51 -5.77 5.56
CA MET A 84 -3.54 -6.17 4.60
C MET A 84 -3.80 -5.06 3.57
N ALA A 85 -3.79 -3.81 4.01
CA ALA A 85 -3.90 -2.67 3.11
C ALA A 85 -2.71 -2.57 2.15
N ASN A 86 -1.50 -2.86 2.62
CA ASN A 86 -0.29 -2.92 1.82
C ASN A 86 -0.26 -4.12 0.86
N VAL A 87 -1.02 -5.18 1.13
CA VAL A 87 -1.16 -6.32 0.21
C VAL A 87 -2.23 -6.07 -0.86
N GLY A 88 -3.05 -5.02 -0.70
CA GLY A 88 -4.17 -4.76 -1.59
C GLY A 88 -5.37 -5.64 -1.29
N LEU A 89 -5.66 -5.94 -0.01
CA LEU A 89 -6.86 -6.69 0.37
C LEU A 89 -8.13 -5.88 0.03
N PRO A 90 -9.14 -6.49 -0.64
CA PRO A 90 -10.43 -5.83 -0.88
C PRO A 90 -11.04 -5.28 0.42
N GLY A 91 -11.61 -4.07 0.35
CA GLY A 91 -12.10 -3.34 1.52
C GLY A 91 -11.05 -2.42 2.18
N THR A 92 -9.82 -2.40 1.66
CA THR A 92 -8.79 -1.42 2.04
C THR A 92 -8.49 -0.48 0.88
N SER A 93 -7.99 0.73 1.19
CA SER A 93 -7.61 1.70 0.17
C SER A 93 -6.55 1.20 -0.80
N GLY A 94 -5.67 0.28 -0.39
CA GLY A 94 -4.61 -0.27 -1.26
C GLY A 94 -5.19 -1.02 -2.47
N PHE A 95 -6.26 -1.78 -2.26
CA PHE A 95 -6.90 -2.54 -3.33
C PHE A 95 -7.46 -1.64 -4.44
N VAL A 96 -8.14 -0.55 -4.07
CA VAL A 96 -8.82 0.34 -5.04
C VAL A 96 -7.83 0.94 -6.04
N GLY A 97 -6.68 1.42 -5.56
CA GLY A 97 -5.64 1.99 -6.42
C GLY A 97 -4.96 0.95 -7.30
N GLU A 98 -4.49 -0.16 -6.71
CA GLU A 98 -3.80 -1.23 -7.45
C GLU A 98 -4.68 -1.92 -8.47
N PHE A 99 -5.92 -2.22 -8.11
CA PHE A 99 -6.85 -2.87 -9.02
C PHE A 99 -7.17 -1.96 -10.21
N LEU A 100 -7.43 -0.68 -9.97
CA LEU A 100 -7.79 0.26 -11.03
C LEU A 100 -6.59 0.55 -11.96
N THR A 101 -5.38 0.66 -11.43
CA THR A 101 -4.15 0.75 -12.26
C THR A 101 -3.93 -0.50 -13.11
N MET A 102 -4.08 -1.69 -12.54
CA MET A 102 -4.00 -2.95 -13.31
C MET A 102 -5.08 -3.04 -14.37
N LEU A 103 -6.32 -2.62 -14.08
CA LEU A 103 -7.41 -2.61 -15.06
C LEU A 103 -7.10 -1.68 -16.24
N GLY A 104 -6.57 -0.48 -15.95
CA GLY A 104 -6.14 0.47 -16.97
C GLY A 104 -5.05 -0.13 -17.87
N VAL A 105 -4.05 -0.79 -17.28
CA VAL A 105 -2.94 -1.38 -18.03
C VAL A 105 -3.37 -2.62 -18.80
N PHE A 106 -4.26 -3.44 -18.24
CA PHE A 106 -4.79 -4.65 -18.89
C PHE A 106 -5.46 -4.34 -20.23
N ARG A 107 -6.13 -3.19 -20.34
CA ARG A 107 -6.73 -2.71 -21.61
C ARG A 107 -5.70 -2.30 -22.67
N VAL A 108 -4.48 -1.96 -22.26
CA VAL A 108 -3.42 -1.50 -23.16
C VAL A 108 -2.46 -2.64 -23.51
N ASN A 109 -2.00 -3.39 -22.51
CA ASN A 109 -1.06 -4.49 -22.68
C ASN A 109 -1.23 -5.56 -21.60
N THR A 110 -1.79 -6.70 -21.99
CA THR A 110 -2.04 -7.85 -21.12
C THR A 110 -0.77 -8.47 -20.53
N TRP A 111 0.37 -8.42 -21.24
CA TRP A 111 1.63 -8.98 -20.74
C TRP A 111 2.17 -8.17 -19.55
N VAL A 112 2.10 -6.84 -19.63
CA VAL A 112 2.49 -5.96 -18.52
C VAL A 112 1.59 -6.21 -17.32
N ALA A 113 0.28 -6.32 -17.55
CA ALA A 113 -0.68 -6.63 -16.49
C ALA A 113 -0.43 -8.01 -15.85
N PHE A 114 -0.02 -9.01 -16.64
CA PHE A 114 0.36 -10.34 -16.13
C PHE A 114 1.54 -10.24 -15.16
N PHE A 115 2.62 -9.56 -15.53
CA PHE A 115 3.76 -9.36 -14.63
C PHE A 115 3.39 -8.52 -13.41
N ALA A 116 2.56 -7.49 -13.57
CA ALA A 116 2.05 -6.71 -12.44
C ALA A 116 1.27 -7.58 -11.44
N ALA A 117 0.40 -8.47 -11.93
CA ALA A 117 -0.34 -9.42 -11.10
C ALA A 117 0.59 -10.38 -10.33
N THR A 118 1.68 -10.86 -10.96
CA THR A 118 2.69 -11.64 -10.23
C THR A 118 3.37 -10.83 -9.13
N GLY A 119 3.58 -9.52 -9.36
CA GLY A 119 4.10 -8.59 -8.36
C GLY A 119 3.20 -8.47 -7.13
N VAL A 120 1.87 -8.46 -7.30
CA VAL A 120 0.90 -8.48 -6.18
C VAL A 120 1.05 -9.76 -5.35
N ILE A 121 1.21 -10.91 -6.00
CA ILE A 121 1.38 -12.20 -5.30
C ILE A 121 2.67 -12.19 -4.47
N LEU A 122 3.77 -11.70 -5.05
CA LEU A 122 5.02 -11.56 -4.32
C LEU A 122 4.90 -10.55 -3.16
N SER A 123 4.15 -9.47 -3.37
CA SER A 123 3.79 -8.49 -2.33
C SER A 123 3.11 -9.13 -1.13
N ALA A 124 2.07 -9.90 -1.39
CA ALA A 124 1.37 -10.68 -0.38
C ALA A 124 2.31 -11.62 0.37
N ALA A 125 3.18 -12.33 -0.35
CA ALA A 125 4.07 -13.32 0.23
C ALA A 125 5.05 -12.69 1.23
N TYR A 126 5.77 -11.62 0.87
CA TYR A 126 6.73 -11.02 1.80
C TYR A 126 6.05 -10.28 2.96
N ALA A 127 4.89 -9.66 2.74
CA ALA A 127 4.17 -8.91 3.76
C ALA A 127 3.57 -9.84 4.83
N LEU A 128 2.92 -10.93 4.40
CA LEU A 128 2.39 -11.95 5.31
C LEU A 128 3.51 -12.72 6.02
N TRP A 129 4.63 -12.97 5.33
CA TRP A 129 5.81 -13.57 5.95
C TRP A 129 6.36 -12.69 7.08
N LEU A 130 6.49 -11.37 6.84
CA LEU A 130 6.92 -10.41 7.85
C LEU A 130 5.95 -10.40 9.04
N TYR A 131 4.65 -10.29 8.77
CA TYR A 131 3.63 -10.26 9.81
C TYR A 131 3.69 -11.51 10.69
N ARG A 132 3.76 -12.70 10.07
CA ARG A 132 3.86 -13.97 10.80
C ARG A 132 5.10 -14.03 11.69
N ARG A 133 6.27 -13.59 11.20
CA ARG A 133 7.52 -13.62 11.96
C ARG A 133 7.52 -12.69 13.17
N VAL A 134 6.88 -11.53 13.04
CA VAL A 134 6.89 -10.49 14.09
C VAL A 134 5.78 -10.72 15.12
N ILE A 135 4.57 -11.04 14.66
CA ILE A 135 3.37 -11.09 15.50
C ILE A 135 3.08 -12.48 16.06
N PHE A 136 3.19 -13.52 15.23
CA PHE A 136 2.87 -14.88 15.61
C PHE A 136 4.11 -15.65 16.09
N GLY A 137 3.88 -16.85 16.63
CA GLY A 137 4.91 -17.71 17.20
C GLY A 137 4.93 -17.70 18.72
N ALA A 138 5.82 -18.52 19.30
CA ALA A 138 5.98 -18.61 20.73
C ALA A 138 6.76 -17.41 21.28
N LEU A 139 6.26 -16.82 22.36
CA LEU A 139 6.93 -15.73 23.09
C LEU A 139 8.02 -16.30 23.99
N THR A 140 9.14 -16.71 23.40
CA THR A 140 10.24 -17.37 24.14
C THR A 140 11.26 -16.39 24.71
N LYS A 141 11.33 -15.17 24.16
CA LYS A 141 12.37 -14.19 24.48
C LYS A 141 11.95 -13.31 25.65
N ASP A 142 12.79 -13.26 26.69
CA ASP A 142 12.49 -12.49 27.91
C ASP A 142 12.38 -10.99 27.66
N SER A 143 13.16 -10.45 26.71
CA SER A 143 13.08 -9.05 26.28
C SER A 143 11.70 -8.66 25.73
N LEU A 144 10.92 -9.62 25.23
CA LEU A 144 9.58 -9.37 24.70
C LEU A 144 8.49 -9.46 25.79
N LYS A 145 8.74 -10.21 26.87
CA LYS A 145 7.73 -10.55 27.89
C LYS A 145 7.19 -9.34 28.66
N GLY A 146 8.00 -8.31 28.86
CA GLY A 146 7.62 -7.07 29.55
C GLY A 146 7.05 -5.97 28.65
N LEU A 147 6.87 -6.21 27.36
CA LEU A 147 6.42 -5.19 26.43
C LEU A 147 4.98 -4.78 26.71
N LEU A 148 4.77 -3.49 26.93
CA LEU A 148 3.44 -2.90 27.01
C LEU A 148 2.89 -2.66 25.60
N ASP A 149 1.60 -2.91 25.44
CA ASP A 149 0.83 -2.60 24.25
C ASP A 149 0.81 -1.08 23.94
N LEU A 150 0.05 -0.68 22.94
CA LEU A 150 -0.06 0.71 22.49
C LEU A 150 -0.48 1.65 23.64
N SER A 151 0.33 2.68 23.84
CA SER A 151 0.02 3.85 24.67
C SER A 151 -1.09 4.69 24.04
N THR A 152 -1.72 5.56 24.83
CA THR A 152 -2.79 6.46 24.34
C THR A 152 -2.30 7.35 23.21
N ARG A 153 -1.07 7.88 23.29
CA ARG A 153 -0.46 8.69 22.24
C ARG A 153 -0.37 7.92 20.92
N GLU A 154 0.11 6.68 20.97
CA GLU A 154 0.24 5.85 19.77
C GLU A 154 -1.12 5.51 19.17
N LYS A 155 -2.14 5.24 20.00
CA LYS A 155 -3.51 4.98 19.52
C LYS A 155 -4.09 6.18 18.77
N VAL A 156 -3.97 7.38 19.33
CA VAL A 156 -4.52 8.61 18.73
C VAL A 156 -3.89 8.92 17.37
N ILE A 157 -2.64 8.50 17.13
CA ILE A 157 -1.99 8.71 15.83
C ILE A 157 -2.32 7.57 14.85
N ILE A 158 -2.31 6.32 15.31
CA ILE A 158 -2.46 5.15 14.43
C ILE A 158 -3.93 4.90 14.05
N TYR A 159 -4.86 5.02 14.98
CA TYR A 159 -6.25 4.63 14.75
C TYR A 159 -6.95 5.47 13.67
N PRO A 160 -6.75 6.81 13.59
CA PRO A 160 -7.29 7.58 12.49
C PRO A 160 -6.77 7.13 11.12
N LEU A 161 -5.48 6.74 11.02
CA LEU A 161 -4.93 6.21 9.77
C LEU A 161 -5.61 4.88 9.39
N ALA A 162 -5.86 4.00 10.36
CA ALA A 162 -6.58 2.75 10.12
C ALA A 162 -8.01 3.02 9.63
N VAL A 163 -8.71 3.97 10.26
CA VAL A 163 -10.05 4.38 9.85
C VAL A 163 -10.05 4.93 8.43
N LEU A 164 -9.11 5.81 8.08
CA LEU A 164 -9.01 6.38 6.73
C LEU A 164 -8.73 5.31 5.67
N VAL A 165 -7.82 4.36 5.95
CA VAL A 165 -7.50 3.24 5.04
C VAL A 165 -8.73 2.38 4.75
N ILE A 166 -9.55 2.09 5.76
CA ILE A 166 -10.80 1.33 5.57
C ILE A 166 -11.87 2.19 4.89
N PHE A 167 -12.04 3.44 5.34
CA PHE A 167 -13.02 4.37 4.78
C PHE A 167 -12.83 4.56 3.28
N PHE A 168 -11.62 4.86 2.84
CA PHE A 168 -11.33 5.01 1.40
C PHE A 168 -11.34 3.67 0.65
N GLY A 169 -11.14 2.55 1.33
CA GLY A 169 -11.33 1.22 0.74
C GLY A 169 -12.78 0.90 0.42
N VAL A 170 -13.73 1.39 1.23
CA VAL A 170 -15.18 1.15 1.07
C VAL A 170 -15.84 2.26 0.25
N TYR A 171 -15.44 3.52 0.46
CA TYR A 171 -16.01 4.70 -0.19
C TYR A 171 -14.91 5.55 -0.85
N PRO A 172 -14.42 5.15 -2.03
CA PRO A 172 -13.35 5.87 -2.73
C PRO A 172 -13.83 7.10 -3.51
N ALA A 173 -15.15 7.29 -3.66
CA ALA A 173 -15.77 8.35 -4.45
C ALA A 173 -15.24 9.77 -4.16
N PRO A 174 -15.01 10.20 -2.90
CA PRO A 174 -14.53 11.56 -2.63
C PRO A 174 -13.20 11.89 -3.31
N VAL A 175 -12.31 10.91 -3.43
CA VAL A 175 -11.02 11.09 -4.11
C VAL A 175 -11.23 11.13 -5.61
N PHE A 176 -12.02 10.20 -6.15
CA PHE A 176 -12.27 10.12 -7.59
C PHE A 176 -13.02 11.34 -8.13
N ASP A 177 -14.02 11.83 -7.41
CA ASP A 177 -14.79 13.00 -7.81
C ASP A 177 -13.92 14.27 -7.83
N ALA A 178 -13.03 14.40 -6.83
CA ALA A 178 -12.10 15.54 -6.75
C ALA A 178 -11.06 15.55 -7.89
N THR A 179 -10.65 14.38 -8.40
CA THR A 179 -9.63 14.25 -9.44
C THR A 179 -10.21 14.06 -10.84
N ALA A 180 -11.49 13.70 -10.97
CA ALA A 180 -12.16 13.33 -12.22
C ALA A 180 -11.97 14.35 -13.35
N ALA A 181 -12.24 15.63 -13.07
CA ALA A 181 -12.15 16.68 -14.08
C ALA A 181 -10.71 16.84 -14.61
N SER A 182 -9.73 16.88 -13.70
CA SER A 182 -8.31 17.02 -14.04
C SER A 182 -7.78 15.82 -14.82
N VAL A 183 -8.14 14.60 -14.42
CA VAL A 183 -7.72 13.38 -15.13
C VAL A 183 -8.35 13.33 -16.52
N LYS A 184 -9.64 13.66 -16.65
CA LYS A 184 -10.31 13.69 -17.96
C LYS A 184 -9.65 14.69 -18.91
N ALA A 185 -9.34 15.89 -18.43
CA ALA A 185 -8.65 16.90 -19.21
C ALA A 185 -7.25 16.42 -19.66
N LEU A 186 -6.49 15.83 -18.73
CA LEU A 186 -5.15 15.30 -19.03
C LEU A 186 -5.19 14.23 -20.12
N VAL A 187 -6.04 13.21 -19.95
CA VAL A 187 -6.15 12.09 -20.91
C VAL A 187 -6.59 12.61 -22.27
N THR A 188 -7.60 13.50 -22.32
CA THR A 188 -8.09 14.08 -23.59
C THR A 188 -6.98 14.81 -24.34
N ASN A 189 -6.19 15.64 -23.65
CA ASN A 189 -5.10 16.40 -24.26
C ASN A 189 -3.97 15.49 -24.76
N VAL A 190 -3.64 14.45 -24.00
CA VAL A 190 -2.60 13.47 -24.39
C VAL A 190 -3.04 12.68 -25.62
N THR A 191 -4.28 12.17 -25.65
CA THR A 191 -4.82 11.45 -26.81
C THR A 191 -4.82 12.33 -28.06
N ALA A 192 -5.31 13.57 -27.97
CA ALA A 192 -5.31 14.50 -29.11
C ALA A 192 -3.89 14.79 -29.63
N SER A 193 -2.90 14.87 -28.73
CA SER A 193 -1.50 15.09 -29.08
C SER A 193 -0.88 13.87 -29.77
N ILE A 194 -1.21 12.65 -29.33
CA ILE A 194 -0.79 11.39 -29.95
C ILE A 194 -1.37 11.29 -31.37
N ASP A 195 -2.67 11.55 -31.54
CA ASP A 195 -3.35 11.48 -32.84
C ASP A 195 -2.76 12.49 -33.84
N THR A 196 -2.46 13.70 -33.36
CA THR A 196 -1.80 14.74 -34.17
C THR A 196 -0.40 14.30 -34.61
N ALA A 197 0.39 13.73 -33.71
CA ALA A 197 1.74 13.25 -34.01
C ALA A 197 1.73 12.08 -35.00
N GLN A 198 0.78 11.15 -34.86
CA GLN A 198 0.60 10.03 -35.80
C GLN A 198 0.20 10.51 -37.19
N THR A 199 -0.71 11.49 -37.27
CA THR A 199 -1.13 12.09 -38.54
C THR A 199 0.02 12.83 -39.22
N ALA A 200 0.86 13.54 -38.46
CA ALA A 200 2.04 14.23 -39.00
C ALA A 200 3.12 13.25 -39.49
N ALA A 201 3.30 12.10 -38.83
CA ALA A 201 4.26 11.09 -39.24
C ALA A 201 3.82 10.26 -40.47
N ALA A 202 2.52 10.26 -40.78
CA ALA A 202 1.94 9.55 -41.91
C ALA A 202 1.96 10.36 -43.23
N ASN A 203 2.23 11.67 -43.16
CA ASN A 203 2.36 12.58 -44.31
C ASN A 203 3.83 12.86 -44.62
#